data_AF-A0A2X0NKU6-F1
#
_entry.id   AF-A0A2X0NKU6-F1
#
_cell.length_a   1.000
_cell.length_b   1.000
_cell.length_c   1.000
_cell.angle_alpha   90.00
_cell.angle_beta   90.00
_cell.angle_gamma   90.00
#
_symmetry.space_group_name_H-M   'P 1'
#
loop_
_entity.id
_entity.type
_entity.pdbx_description
1 polymer ?
#
loop_
_entity_poly.entity_id
_entity_poly.type
_entity_poly.pdbx_seq_one_letter_code
_entity_poly.pdbx_strand_id
1 'polypeptide(L)'
;MYFQSTLIVLCSLASVAFAAMSQGDLNFTRDYIVAYSPTLYNRTEDFCHAFRAVCVEIAGSKNEHHQLDCVFSQKGPRIHAFCGGITKNPTGGWTRGQPVFDHTPEAAKEINATIKGQPMGKTACLKFKKKHSPIVC
;
A
#
# COMPACT_ATOMS: atom_id res chain seq x y z
N MET A 1 16.84 5.32 63.25
CA MET A 1 17.17 4.49 62.08
C MET A 1 16.27 4.97 60.94
N TYR A 2 16.82 5.69 59.96
CA TYR A 2 16.06 6.23 58.82
C TYR A 2 16.36 5.36 57.59
N PHE A 3 15.34 4.72 57.02
CA PHE A 3 15.41 4.10 55.70
C PHE A 3 14.84 5.08 54.68
N GLN A 4 15.71 5.70 53.89
CA GLN A 4 15.34 6.47 52.71
C GLN A 4 15.18 5.48 51.54
N SER A 5 13.94 5.18 51.17
CA SER A 5 13.62 4.41 49.96
C SER A 5 13.60 5.37 48.77
N THR A 6 14.65 5.35 47.96
CA THR A 6 14.72 6.09 46.69
C THR A 6 13.85 5.39 45.65
N LEU A 7 12.71 6.00 45.31
CA LEU A 7 11.86 5.56 44.21
C LEU A 7 12.51 6.00 42.88
N ILE A 8 13.08 5.05 42.14
CA ILE A 8 13.56 5.31 40.77
C ILE A 8 12.35 5.25 39.85
N VAL A 9 11.85 6.43 39.44
CA VAL A 9 10.86 6.54 38.36
C VAL A 9 11.61 6.33 37.04
N LEU A 10 11.53 5.12 36.49
CA LEU A 10 11.93 4.84 35.11
C LEU A 10 10.94 5.55 34.17
N CYS A 11 11.30 6.74 33.72
CA CYS A 11 10.64 7.39 32.59
C CYS A 11 10.99 6.60 31.31
N SER A 12 10.09 5.69 30.91
CA SER A 12 10.18 4.97 29.64
C SER A 12 10.08 5.96 28.49
N LEU A 13 11.21 6.35 27.91
CA LEU A 13 11.28 7.02 26.61
C LEU A 13 10.79 6.02 25.55
N ALA A 14 9.47 6.00 25.30
CA ALA A 14 8.91 5.30 24.17
C ALA A 14 9.32 6.05 22.89
N SER A 15 10.46 5.65 22.32
CA SER A 15 10.83 6.03 20.96
C SER A 15 9.76 5.50 20.03
N VAL A 16 8.85 6.38 19.59
CA VAL A 16 7.91 6.09 18.52
C VAL A 16 8.70 5.86 17.24
N ALA A 17 9.06 4.61 16.98
CA ALA A 17 9.62 4.21 15.71
C ALA A 17 8.52 4.39 14.66
N PHE A 18 8.61 5.46 13.87
CA PHE A 18 7.77 5.63 12.69
C PHE A 18 8.16 4.56 11.68
N ALA A 19 7.42 3.46 11.64
CA ALA A 19 7.60 2.44 10.62
C ALA A 19 7.32 3.07 9.26
N ALA A 20 8.36 3.18 8.42
CA ALA A 20 8.21 3.68 7.06
C ALA A 20 7.20 2.82 6.30
N MET A 21 6.30 3.47 5.56
CA MET A 21 5.31 2.78 4.76
C MET A 21 6.01 2.00 3.63
N SER A 22 5.78 0.69 3.56
CA SER A 22 6.16 -0.07 2.37
C SER A 22 5.30 0.38 1.18
N GLN A 23 5.96 0.85 0.11
CA GLN A 23 5.34 1.43 -1.09
C GLN A 23 5.05 0.39 -2.19
N GLY A 24 5.51 -0.85 -2.02
CA GLY A 24 5.51 -1.85 -3.09
C GLY A 24 6.40 -1.45 -4.27
N ASP A 25 6.18 -2.10 -5.40
CA ASP A 25 6.89 -1.85 -6.66
C ASP A 25 5.87 -1.72 -7.79
N LEU A 26 6.06 -0.72 -8.65
CA LEU A 26 5.17 -0.52 -9.80
C LEU A 26 5.18 -1.76 -10.70
N ASN A 27 4.00 -2.34 -10.92
CA ASN A 27 3.81 -3.45 -11.82
C ASN A 27 2.69 -3.14 -12.81
N PHE A 28 3.06 -2.84 -14.05
CA PHE A 28 2.11 -2.34 -15.04
C PHE A 28 1.11 -3.40 -15.49
N THR A 29 1.35 -4.69 -15.22
CA THR A 29 0.39 -5.76 -15.49
C THR A 29 -0.61 -6.00 -14.38
N ARG A 30 -0.45 -5.32 -13.24
CA ARG A 30 -1.30 -5.43 -12.05
C ARG A 30 -1.90 -4.09 -11.60
N ASP A 31 -1.16 -3.02 -11.75
CA ASP A 31 -1.52 -1.71 -11.21
C ASP A 31 -2.53 -1.00 -12.11
N TYR A 32 -3.55 -0.45 -11.48
CA TYR A 32 -4.53 0.42 -12.12
C TYR A 32 -3.98 1.82 -12.23
N ILE A 33 -4.45 2.58 -13.23
CA ILE A 33 -4.28 4.03 -13.22
C ILE A 33 -5.39 4.62 -12.35
N VAL A 34 -5.04 5.01 -11.13
CA VAL A 34 -5.94 5.63 -10.16
C VAL A 34 -5.71 7.13 -10.15
N ALA A 35 -6.81 7.90 -10.18
CA ALA A 35 -6.80 9.35 -10.13
C ALA A 35 -7.44 9.83 -8.82
N TYR A 36 -6.71 10.60 -8.04
CA TYR A 36 -7.21 11.25 -6.83
C TYR A 36 -7.52 12.73 -7.04
N SER A 37 -8.27 13.35 -6.13
CA SER A 37 -8.48 14.80 -6.17
C SER A 37 -7.34 15.53 -5.44
N PRO A 38 -6.64 16.48 -6.09
CA PRO A 38 -5.68 17.35 -5.40
C PRO A 38 -6.28 18.17 -4.25
N THR A 39 -7.60 18.36 -4.24
CA THR A 39 -8.31 19.05 -3.14
C THR A 39 -8.43 18.18 -1.89
N LEU A 40 -8.37 16.86 -2.03
CA LEU A 40 -8.41 15.89 -0.92
C LEU A 40 -7.01 15.44 -0.53
N TYR A 41 -6.12 15.28 -1.50
CA TYR A 41 -4.74 14.84 -1.30
C TYR A 41 -3.80 15.74 -2.10
N ASN A 42 -3.07 16.60 -1.41
CA ASN A 42 -2.16 17.55 -2.06
C ASN A 42 -0.85 16.90 -2.54
N ARG A 43 -0.46 15.74 -1.99
CA ARG A 43 0.69 14.94 -2.41
C ARG A 43 0.30 13.48 -2.69
N THR A 44 1.04 12.84 -3.58
CA THR A 44 0.91 11.40 -3.83
C THR A 44 1.16 10.58 -2.57
N GLU A 45 2.06 11.03 -1.69
CA GLU A 45 2.33 10.40 -0.40
C GLU A 45 1.07 10.35 0.49
N ASP A 46 0.36 11.46 0.63
CA ASP A 46 -0.85 11.55 1.47
C ASP A 46 -1.97 10.65 0.91
N PHE A 47 -2.13 10.63 -0.42
CA PHE A 47 -3.01 9.68 -1.08
C PHE A 47 -2.62 8.22 -0.80
N CYS A 48 -1.34 7.87 -0.96
CA CYS A 48 -0.87 6.50 -0.77
C CYS A 48 -0.99 6.02 0.68
N HIS A 49 -0.84 6.92 1.67
CA HIS A 49 -1.12 6.60 3.06
C HIS A 49 -2.59 6.28 3.30
N ALA A 50 -3.51 7.10 2.78
CA ALA A 50 -4.95 6.85 2.89
C ALA A 50 -5.35 5.55 2.16
N PHE A 51 -4.85 5.36 0.94
CA PHE A 51 -5.09 4.15 0.15
C PHE A 51 -4.58 2.89 0.84
N ARG A 52 -3.40 2.96 1.49
CA ARG A 52 -2.88 1.84 2.29
C ARG A 52 -3.78 1.52 3.47
N ALA A 53 -4.23 2.52 4.22
CA ALA A 53 -5.07 2.30 5.40
C ALA A 53 -6.33 1.51 5.02
N VAL A 54 -7.02 1.98 3.98
CA VAL A 54 -8.19 1.29 3.42
C VAL A 54 -7.84 -0.11 2.90
N CYS A 55 -6.71 -0.27 2.22
CA CYS A 55 -6.30 -1.58 1.73
C CYS A 55 -6.07 -2.60 2.87
N VAL A 56 -5.46 -2.15 3.96
CA VAL A 56 -5.23 -2.96 5.16
C VAL A 56 -6.55 -3.35 5.82
N GLU A 57 -7.50 -2.43 5.90
CA GLU A 57 -8.83 -2.70 6.46
C GLU A 57 -9.60 -3.72 5.62
N ILE A 58 -9.64 -3.52 4.29
CA ILE A 58 -10.34 -4.40 3.36
C ILE A 58 -9.73 -5.81 3.41
N ALA A 59 -8.42 -5.95 3.21
CA ALA A 59 -7.76 -7.25 3.23
C ALA A 59 -7.81 -7.90 4.62
N GLY A 60 -7.63 -7.09 5.67
CA GLY A 60 -7.70 -7.54 7.07
C GLY A 60 -9.05 -8.17 7.42
N SER A 61 -10.14 -7.53 7.01
CA SER A 61 -11.51 -8.04 7.21
C SER A 61 -11.77 -9.40 6.55
N LYS A 62 -10.99 -9.72 5.51
CA LYS A 62 -11.07 -10.97 4.73
C LYS A 62 -10.03 -12.02 5.18
N ASN A 63 -9.33 -11.78 6.29
CA ASN A 63 -8.22 -12.61 6.78
C ASN A 63 -7.08 -12.78 5.75
N GLU A 64 -6.74 -11.70 5.06
CA GLU A 64 -5.68 -11.66 4.07
C GLU A 64 -4.47 -10.86 4.58
N HIS A 65 -3.30 -11.14 4.01
CA HIS A 65 -2.14 -10.27 4.07
C HIS A 65 -2.25 -9.26 2.93
N HIS A 66 -2.30 -7.97 3.26
CA HIS A 66 -2.40 -6.93 2.24
C HIS A 66 -1.12 -6.84 1.41
N GLN A 67 -1.29 -6.63 0.11
CA GLN A 67 -0.24 -6.29 -0.82
C GLN A 67 -0.58 -4.94 -1.43
N LEU A 68 0.35 -3.98 -1.34
CA LEU A 68 0.14 -2.61 -1.77
C LEU A 68 1.24 -2.22 -2.75
N ASP A 69 0.85 -1.64 -3.88
CA ASP A 69 1.73 -0.84 -4.74
C ASP A 69 1.18 0.59 -4.77
N CYS A 70 1.90 1.53 -4.17
CA CYS A 70 1.58 2.96 -4.22
C CYS A 70 2.86 3.74 -3.92
N VAL A 71 3.57 4.10 -4.99
CA VAL A 71 4.90 4.72 -4.91
C VAL A 71 4.79 6.25 -4.88
N PHE A 72 5.41 6.88 -3.89
CA PHE A 72 5.32 8.32 -3.60
C PHE A 72 5.97 9.19 -4.68
N SER A 73 7.02 8.69 -5.34
CA SER A 73 7.75 9.43 -6.37
C SER A 73 6.97 9.60 -7.67
N GLN A 74 5.81 8.96 -7.80
CA GLN A 74 4.92 9.15 -8.94
C GLN A 74 4.35 10.58 -8.95
N LYS A 75 4.49 11.25 -10.10
CA LYS A 75 3.87 12.55 -10.33
C LYS A 75 2.35 12.37 -10.43
N GLY A 76 1.62 12.82 -9.40
CA GLY A 76 0.17 12.77 -9.35
C GLY A 76 -0.53 13.82 -10.24
N PRO A 77 -1.87 13.87 -10.22
CA PRO A 77 -2.76 13.06 -9.38
C PRO A 77 -3.18 11.71 -9.99
N ARG A 78 -2.70 11.40 -11.20
CA ARG A 78 -2.94 10.12 -11.88
C ARG A 78 -1.71 9.23 -11.71
N ILE A 79 -1.84 8.17 -10.92
CA ILE A 79 -0.72 7.29 -10.56
C ILE A 79 -1.09 5.84 -10.82
N HIS A 80 -0.07 4.98 -10.89
CA HIS A 80 -0.25 3.54 -10.79
C HIS A 80 -0.40 3.16 -9.31
N ALA A 81 -1.45 2.40 -9.02
CA ALA A 81 -1.68 1.87 -7.69
C ALA A 81 -2.38 0.50 -7.74
N PHE A 82 -2.11 -0.31 -6.72
CA PHE A 82 -2.74 -1.61 -6.52
C PHE A 82 -2.99 -1.85 -5.04
N CYS A 83 -4.17 -2.35 -4.72
CA CYS A 83 -4.49 -2.94 -3.43
C CYS A 83 -4.92 -4.38 -3.65
N GLY A 84 -4.25 -5.32 -3.00
CA GLY A 84 -4.67 -6.70 -3.02
C GLY A 84 -4.48 -7.41 -1.69
N GLY A 85 -4.92 -8.66 -1.65
CA GLY A 85 -4.84 -9.51 -0.48
C GLY A 85 -4.43 -10.92 -0.82
N ILE A 86 -3.59 -11.52 0.01
CA ILE A 86 -3.20 -12.92 -0.07
C ILE A 86 -3.79 -13.64 1.14
N THR A 87 -4.62 -14.66 0.93
CA THR A 87 -5.23 -15.42 2.05
C THR A 87 -4.15 -15.92 3.01
N LYS A 88 -4.38 -15.68 4.30
CA LYS A 88 -3.51 -16.22 5.35
C LYS A 88 -3.79 -17.70 5.55
N ASN A 89 -2.74 -18.45 5.83
CA ASN A 89 -2.86 -19.83 6.30
C ASN A 89 -3.39 -19.86 7.75
N PRO A 90 -3.75 -21.05 8.30
CA PRO A 90 -4.31 -21.16 9.65
C PRO A 90 -3.39 -20.65 10.78
N THR A 91 -2.09 -20.50 10.53
CA THR A 91 -1.14 -19.95 11.50
C THR A 91 -0.96 -18.43 11.37
N GLY A 92 -1.74 -17.78 10.51
CA GLY A 92 -1.69 -16.34 10.26
C GLY A 92 -0.56 -15.90 9.31
N GLY A 93 0.27 -16.83 8.85
CA GLY A 93 1.26 -16.59 7.81
C GLY A 93 0.65 -16.53 6.41
N TRP A 94 1.44 -16.17 5.41
CA TRP A 94 1.03 -16.18 4.01
C TRP A 94 2.18 -16.70 3.14
N THR A 95 1.84 -17.27 1.99
CA THR A 95 2.82 -17.84 1.08
C THR A 95 2.96 -16.96 -0.16
N ARG A 96 4.20 -16.55 -0.45
CA ARG A 96 4.50 -15.79 -1.68
C ARG A 96 4.11 -16.61 -2.92
N GLY A 97 3.49 -15.95 -3.89
CA GLY A 97 3.07 -16.57 -5.16
C GLY A 97 1.69 -17.21 -5.14
N GLN A 98 0.99 -17.17 -4.00
CA GLN A 98 -0.44 -17.49 -3.97
C GLN A 98 -1.26 -16.45 -4.75
N PRO A 99 -2.48 -16.81 -5.19
CA PRO A 99 -3.39 -15.86 -5.82
C PRO A 99 -3.56 -14.62 -4.96
N VAL A 100 -3.48 -13.46 -5.61
CA VAL A 100 -3.73 -12.16 -5.00
C VAL A 100 -5.13 -11.74 -5.39
N PHE A 101 -6.01 -11.53 -4.41
CA PHE A 101 -7.33 -10.95 -4.61
C PHE A 101 -7.16 -9.46 -4.87
N ASP A 102 -7.79 -8.94 -5.92
CA ASP A 102 -7.71 -7.54 -6.30
C ASP A 102 -8.84 -6.75 -5.62
N HIS A 103 -8.45 -5.84 -4.75
CA HIS A 103 -9.33 -4.95 -4.00
C HIS A 103 -9.19 -3.50 -4.45
N THR A 104 -8.43 -3.24 -5.52
CA THR A 104 -8.16 -1.88 -6.01
C THR A 104 -9.45 -1.10 -6.33
N PRO A 105 -10.47 -1.67 -6.99
CA PRO A 105 -11.73 -0.96 -7.24
C PRO A 105 -12.50 -0.61 -5.96
N GLU A 106 -12.54 -1.52 -4.98
CA GLU A 106 -13.17 -1.30 -3.68
C GLU A 106 -12.45 -0.19 -2.91
N ALA A 107 -11.12 -0.30 -2.80
CA ALA A 107 -10.29 0.67 -2.11
C ALA A 107 -10.36 2.07 -2.74
N ALA A 108 -10.29 2.16 -4.08
CA ALA A 108 -10.39 3.43 -4.79
C ALA A 108 -11.73 4.12 -4.55
N LYS A 109 -12.83 3.36 -4.54
CA LYS A 109 -14.16 3.90 -4.25
C LYS A 109 -14.24 4.46 -2.83
N GLU A 110 -13.74 3.73 -1.84
CA GLU A 110 -13.80 4.11 -0.42
C GLU A 110 -13.09 5.45 -0.14
N ILE A 111 -11.97 5.71 -0.84
CA ILE A 111 -11.20 6.95 -0.68
C ILE A 111 -11.56 8.04 -1.70
N ASN A 112 -12.71 7.93 -2.36
CA ASN A 112 -13.17 8.89 -3.39
C ASN A 112 -12.18 9.11 -4.55
N ALA A 113 -11.43 8.07 -4.91
CA ALA A 113 -10.58 8.04 -6.09
C ALA A 113 -11.30 7.41 -7.28
N THR A 114 -10.81 7.69 -8.49
CA THR A 114 -11.40 7.15 -9.73
C THR A 114 -10.41 6.30 -10.48
N ILE A 115 -10.81 5.10 -10.90
CA ILE A 115 -10.05 4.29 -11.87
C ILE A 115 -10.19 4.93 -13.25
N LYS A 116 -9.05 5.32 -13.84
CA LYS A 116 -8.96 5.90 -15.19
C LYS A 116 -8.29 4.99 -16.21
N GLY A 117 -7.75 3.85 -15.78
CA GLY A 117 -7.13 2.86 -16.64
C GLY A 117 -6.99 1.52 -15.93
N GLN A 118 -7.20 0.46 -16.68
CA GLN A 118 -7.02 -0.92 -16.23
C GLN A 118 -5.54 -1.32 -16.29
N PRO A 119 -5.13 -2.39 -15.57
CA PRO A 119 -3.81 -2.96 -15.72
C PRO A 119 -3.52 -3.34 -17.16
N MET A 120 -2.27 -3.17 -17.57
CA MET A 120 -1.86 -3.44 -18.93
C MET A 120 -1.79 -4.95 -19.18
N GLY A 121 -2.37 -5.41 -20.29
CA GLY A 121 -2.17 -6.80 -20.69
C GLY A 121 -0.69 -7.13 -20.89
N LYS A 122 -0.26 -8.33 -20.50
CA LYS A 122 1.16 -8.77 -20.52
C LYS A 122 1.88 -8.44 -21.84
N THR A 123 1.26 -8.75 -22.98
CA THR A 123 1.82 -8.46 -24.32
C THR A 123 2.03 -6.96 -24.56
N ALA A 124 1.09 -6.12 -24.12
CA ALA A 124 1.21 -4.68 -24.24
C ALA A 124 2.30 -4.14 -23.32
N CYS A 125 2.41 -4.66 -22.09
CA CYS A 125 3.45 -4.26 -21.14
C CYS A 125 4.85 -4.59 -21.69
N LEU A 126 5.03 -5.80 -22.22
CA LEU A 126 6.30 -6.20 -22.84
C LEU A 126 6.66 -5.32 -24.04
N LYS A 127 5.69 -4.84 -24.82
CA LYS A 127 5.94 -3.87 -25.90
C LYS A 127 6.32 -2.49 -25.34
N PHE A 128 5.65 -2.04 -24.28
CA PHE A 128 5.91 -0.76 -23.64
C PHE A 128 7.31 -0.73 -22.99
N LYS A 129 7.68 -1.80 -22.28
CA LYS A 129 9.00 -1.98 -21.64
C LYS A 129 10.18 -1.82 -22.61
N LYS A 130 10.03 -2.22 -23.87
CA LYS A 130 11.09 -2.05 -24.90
C LYS A 130 11.46 -0.60 -25.14
N LYS A 131 10.54 0.34 -24.88
CA LYS A 131 10.74 1.79 -25.10
C LYS A 131 10.93 2.56 -23.79
N HIS A 132 10.50 1.99 -22.67
CA HIS A 132 10.48 2.62 -21.37
C HIS A 132 11.02 1.63 -20.33
N SER A 133 12.30 1.76 -19.96
CA SER A 133 12.98 0.94 -18.96
C SER A 133 13.35 1.81 -17.76
N PRO A 134 13.25 1.32 -16.50
CA PRO A 134 12.86 -0.03 -16.08
C PRO A 134 11.36 -0.15 -15.76
N ILE A 135 10.65 -1.05 -16.45
CA ILE A 135 9.23 -1.37 -16.18
C ILE A 135 9.10 -2.84 -15.80
N VAL A 136 8.30 -3.11 -14.77
CA VAL A 136 7.87 -4.45 -14.39
C VAL A 136 6.60 -4.80 -15.14
N CYS A 137 6.66 -5.97 -15.76
CA CYS A 137 5.59 -6.70 -16.42
C CYS A 137 5.64 -8.14 -15.89
#